data_AF-J9FJW3-F1
#
_entry.id   AF-J9FJW3-F1
#
_cell.length_a   1.000
_cell.length_b   1.000
_cell.length_c   1.000
_cell.angle_alpha   90.00
_cell.angle_beta   90.00
_cell.angle_gamma   90.00
#
_symmetry.space_group_name_H-M   'P 1'
#
loop_
_entity.id
_entity.type
_entity.pdbx_description
1 polymer ?
#
loop_
_entity_poly.entity_id
_entity_poly.type
_entity_poly.pdbx_seq_one_letter_code
_entity_poly.pdbx_strand_id
1 'polypeptide(L)'
;MQEKENGSASYMEEEFNHKPTGEEIRTLVMSWYNSQTDAAILSGFTYKGAPVWLSVANQYNYKAAYDLAVQTGGETLPVTFKFGSDEQPEYYTFTQLDELKDFYTKAVGFIQKVLAEGWIKKDKFKLDLYRIE
;
A
#
# COMPACT_ATOMS: atom_id res chain seq x y z
N MET A 1 -17.90 1.04 -6.42
CA MET A 1 -18.12 -0.41 -6.57
C MET A 1 -16.77 -1.09 -6.71
N GLN A 2 -16.48 -2.13 -5.91
CA GLN A 2 -15.37 -3.06 -6.14
C GLN A 2 -15.98 -4.45 -6.33
N GLU A 3 -15.81 -5.03 -7.51
CA GLU A 3 -16.22 -6.41 -7.78
C GLU A 3 -15.22 -7.39 -7.17
N LYS A 4 -15.73 -8.47 -6.60
CA LYS A 4 -14.96 -9.58 -6.03
C LYS A 4 -15.03 -10.79 -6.97
N GLU A 5 -14.05 -11.67 -6.91
CA GLU A 5 -13.95 -12.86 -7.78
C GLU A 5 -15.16 -13.80 -7.69
N ASN A 6 -15.88 -13.79 -6.57
CA ASN A 6 -17.09 -14.57 -6.36
C ASN A 6 -18.36 -13.94 -6.97
N GLY A 7 -18.23 -12.89 -7.78
CA GLY A 7 -19.35 -12.18 -8.42
C GLY A 7 -20.11 -11.22 -7.51
N SER A 8 -19.69 -11.05 -6.25
CA SER A 8 -20.25 -10.03 -5.36
C SER A 8 -19.55 -8.67 -5.54
N ALA A 9 -20.19 -7.59 -5.15
CA ALA A 9 -19.60 -6.25 -5.19
C ALA A 9 -19.73 -5.55 -3.83
N SER A 10 -18.72 -4.76 -3.47
CA SER A 10 -18.80 -3.80 -2.36
C SER A 10 -18.99 -2.38 -2.89
N TYR A 11 -19.79 -1.60 -2.15
CA TYR A 11 -20.07 -0.20 -2.43
C TYR A 11 -19.56 0.65 -1.27
N MET A 12 -19.16 1.88 -1.59
CA MET A 12 -18.97 2.93 -0.60
C MET A 12 -20.13 3.89 -0.80
N GLU A 13 -20.78 4.25 0.30
CA GLU A 13 -21.95 5.12 0.35
C GLU A 13 -21.69 6.22 1.38
N GLU A 14 -22.15 7.43 1.08
CA GLU A 14 -22.08 8.60 1.96
C GLU A 14 -23.40 9.37 1.81
N GLU A 15 -23.99 9.75 2.94
CA GLU A 15 -25.23 10.52 2.97
C GLU A 15 -24.95 12.00 3.24
N PHE A 16 -25.50 12.86 2.37
CA PHE A 16 -25.45 14.31 2.55
C PHE A 16 -26.81 14.83 3.01
N ASN A 17 -26.84 15.67 4.04
CA ASN A 17 -28.05 16.35 4.51
C ASN A 17 -28.48 17.55 3.64
N HIS A 18 -27.83 17.74 2.49
CA HIS A 18 -28.04 18.81 1.52
C HIS A 18 -27.67 18.30 0.12
N LYS A 19 -27.92 19.10 -0.94
CA LYS A 19 -27.44 18.77 -2.30
C LYS A 19 -25.92 19.01 -2.34
N PRO A 20 -25.08 17.96 -2.40
CA PRO A 20 -23.65 18.13 -2.35
C PRO A 20 -23.14 18.90 -3.57
N THR A 21 -22.11 19.70 -3.37
CA THR A 21 -21.36 20.34 -4.43
C THR A 21 -20.51 19.32 -5.18
N GLY A 22 -20.11 19.67 -6.42
CA GLY A 22 -19.21 18.81 -7.18
C GLY A 22 -17.84 18.61 -6.52
N GLU A 23 -17.39 19.59 -5.74
CA GLU A 23 -16.14 19.52 -4.98
C GLU A 23 -16.24 18.56 -3.79
N GLU A 24 -17.37 18.55 -3.07
CA GLU A 24 -17.62 17.59 -1.98
C GLU A 24 -17.61 16.15 -2.49
N ILE A 25 -18.32 15.88 -3.59
CA ILE A 25 -18.33 14.54 -4.22
C ILE A 25 -16.92 14.14 -4.65
N ARG A 26 -16.18 15.06 -5.30
CA ARG A 26 -14.82 14.80 -5.75
C ARG A 26 -13.91 14.48 -4.57
N THR A 27 -13.96 15.30 -3.52
CA THR A 27 -13.11 15.15 -2.33
C THR A 27 -13.38 13.83 -1.63
N LEU A 28 -14.66 13.47 -1.45
CA LEU A 28 -15.08 12.19 -0.87
C LEU A 28 -14.51 11.00 -1.67
N VAL A 29 -14.76 10.98 -2.98
CA VAL A 29 -14.34 9.85 -3.84
C VAL A 29 -12.82 9.74 -3.90
N MET A 30 -12.10 10.86 -4.01
CA MET A 30 -10.62 10.85 -4.02
C MET A 30 -10.05 10.36 -2.69
N SER A 31 -10.63 10.80 -1.56
CA SER A 31 -10.22 10.38 -0.22
C SER A 31 -10.47 8.90 0.01
N TRP A 32 -11.58 8.37 -0.49
CA TRP A 32 -11.84 6.94 -0.45
C TRP A 32 -10.81 6.14 -1.25
N TYR A 33 -10.51 6.54 -2.49
CA TYR A 33 -9.47 5.86 -3.28
C TYR A 33 -8.08 5.94 -2.63
N ASN A 34 -7.74 7.07 -1.99
CA ASN A 34 -6.51 7.18 -1.19
C ASN A 34 -6.49 6.13 -0.09
N SER A 35 -7.53 6.08 0.74
CA SER A 35 -7.63 5.13 1.86
C SER A 35 -7.54 3.67 1.39
N GLN A 36 -8.18 3.31 0.28
CA GLN A 36 -8.09 1.95 -0.27
C GLN A 36 -6.68 1.63 -0.78
N THR A 37 -6.01 2.59 -1.40
CA THR A 37 -4.62 2.45 -1.88
C THR A 37 -3.67 2.28 -0.69
N ASP A 38 -3.81 3.10 0.34
CA ASP A 38 -2.99 3.06 1.54
C ASP A 38 -3.18 1.75 2.30
N ALA A 39 -4.43 1.27 2.44
CA ALA A 39 -4.71 -0.02 3.06
C ALA A 39 -4.10 -1.19 2.29
N ALA A 40 -4.19 -1.17 0.95
CA ALA A 40 -3.57 -2.19 0.10
C ALA A 40 -2.04 -2.18 0.19
N ILE A 41 -1.41 -1.01 0.27
CA ILE A 41 0.04 -0.89 0.53
C ILE A 41 0.37 -1.49 1.90
N LEU A 42 -0.36 -1.08 2.93
CA LEU A 42 -0.07 -1.41 4.32
C LEU A 42 0.03 -2.91 4.58
N SER A 43 -0.87 -3.71 3.99
CA SER A 43 -1.02 -5.14 4.33
C SER A 43 -1.01 -6.10 3.13
N GLY A 44 -0.97 -5.60 1.89
CA GLY A 44 -1.09 -6.44 0.70
C GLY A 44 0.22 -7.07 0.22
N PHE A 45 1.36 -6.75 0.84
CA PHE A 45 2.65 -7.30 0.43
C PHE A 45 3.01 -8.56 1.23
N THR A 46 3.51 -9.57 0.52
CA THR A 46 4.08 -10.79 1.12
C THR A 46 5.48 -11.01 0.61
N TYR A 47 6.39 -11.44 1.48
CA TYR A 47 7.74 -11.82 1.12
C TYR A 47 8.06 -13.23 1.61
N LYS A 48 8.45 -14.13 0.71
CA LYS A 48 8.70 -15.55 1.00
C LYS A 48 7.53 -16.25 1.74
N GLY A 49 6.29 -15.81 1.46
CA GLY A 49 5.07 -16.34 2.09
C GLY A 49 4.66 -15.61 3.37
N ALA A 50 5.53 -14.81 3.98
CA ALA A 50 5.23 -14.04 5.18
C ALA A 50 4.55 -12.70 4.82
N PRO A 51 3.45 -12.32 5.48
CA PRO A 51 2.88 -10.97 5.38
C PRO A 51 3.88 -9.91 5.87
N VAL A 52 3.98 -8.79 5.16
CA VAL A 52 4.88 -7.69 5.52
C VAL A 52 4.07 -6.42 5.69
N TRP A 53 4.16 -5.82 6.87
CA TRP A 53 3.45 -4.58 7.16
C TRP A 53 4.23 -3.37 6.63
N LEU A 54 3.77 -2.75 5.54
CA LEU A 54 4.43 -1.61 4.91
C LEU A 54 3.94 -0.27 5.48
N SER A 55 3.98 -0.12 6.81
CA SER A 55 3.75 1.20 7.42
C SER A 55 4.82 2.21 6.98
N VAL A 56 4.54 3.51 7.09
CA VAL A 56 5.53 4.56 6.78
C VAL A 56 6.84 4.35 7.57
N ALA A 57 6.73 4.01 8.85
CA ALA A 57 7.89 3.71 9.70
C ALA A 57 8.68 2.49 9.19
N ASN A 58 7.99 1.41 8.81
CA ASN A 58 8.64 0.22 8.28
C ASN A 58 9.29 0.48 6.92
N GLN A 59 8.61 1.18 6.01
CA GLN A 59 9.17 1.59 4.72
C GLN A 59 10.44 2.42 4.90
N TYR A 60 10.43 3.37 5.83
CA TYR A 60 11.61 4.16 6.19
C TYR A 60 12.74 3.27 6.72
N ASN A 61 12.44 2.38 7.67
CA ASN A 61 13.43 1.49 8.26
C ASN A 61 14.06 0.54 7.22
N TYR A 62 13.25 -0.04 6.33
CA TYR A 62 13.72 -0.92 5.26
C TYR A 62 14.62 -0.16 4.28
N LYS A 63 14.22 1.07 3.91
CA LYS A 63 15.04 1.93 3.06
C LYS A 63 16.36 2.28 3.74
N ALA A 64 16.33 2.76 4.98
CA ALA A 64 17.52 3.18 5.70
C ALA A 64 18.51 2.01 5.89
N ALA A 65 18.02 0.83 6.25
CA ALA A 65 18.83 -0.37 6.40
C ALA A 65 19.46 -0.80 5.06
N TYR A 66 18.69 -0.80 3.97
CA TYR A 66 19.22 -1.14 2.64
C TYR A 66 20.24 -0.12 2.16
N ASP A 67 19.93 1.18 2.23
CA ASP A 67 20.83 2.26 1.80
C ASP A 67 22.16 2.21 2.58
N LEU A 68 22.10 2.01 3.91
CA LEU A 68 23.28 1.93 4.75
C LEU A 68 24.11 0.67 4.47
N ALA A 69 23.47 -0.48 4.26
CA ALA A 69 24.17 -1.71 3.88
C ALA A 69 24.85 -1.57 2.50
N VAL A 70 24.22 -0.89 1.53
CA VAL A 70 24.85 -0.59 0.23
C VAL A 70 26.04 0.36 0.40
N GLN A 71 25.88 1.44 1.18
CA GLN A 71 26.93 2.45 1.37
C GLN A 71 28.17 1.91 2.09
N THR A 72 27.98 0.93 2.97
CA THR A 72 29.06 0.32 3.76
C THR A 72 29.57 -1.00 3.16
N GLY A 73 29.09 -1.41 1.99
CA GLY A 73 29.47 -2.71 1.41
C GLY A 73 29.04 -3.92 2.26
N GLY A 74 28.01 -3.75 3.10
CA GLY A 74 27.41 -4.81 3.90
C GLY A 74 27.86 -4.85 5.37
N GLU A 75 28.68 -3.93 5.85
CA GLU A 75 29.16 -3.93 7.26
C GLU A 75 28.04 -3.82 8.30
N THR A 76 26.88 -3.28 7.93
CA THR A 76 25.71 -3.19 8.81
C THR A 76 24.82 -4.43 8.79
N LEU A 77 25.22 -5.49 8.09
CA LEU A 77 24.58 -6.79 8.15
C LEU A 77 25.19 -7.62 9.29
N PRO A 78 24.40 -8.50 9.95
CA PRO A 78 23.01 -8.82 9.63
C PRO A 78 22.01 -7.78 10.15
N VAL A 79 20.87 -7.68 9.48
CA VAL A 79 19.71 -6.89 9.95
C VAL A 79 18.48 -7.78 10.05
N THR A 80 17.70 -7.62 11.12
CA THR A 80 16.48 -8.39 11.35
C THR A 80 15.25 -7.50 11.21
N PHE A 81 14.26 -7.95 10.43
CA PHE A 81 12.94 -7.33 10.35
C PHE A 81 11.87 -8.27 10.90
N LYS A 82 10.86 -7.70 11.55
CA LYS A 82 9.63 -8.40 11.92
C LYS A 82 8.66 -8.33 10.74
N PHE A 83 8.26 -9.50 10.26
CA PHE A 83 7.13 -9.78 9.37
C PHE A 83 6.03 -10.50 10.19
N GLY A 84 5.01 -11.01 9.51
CA GLY A 84 3.86 -11.67 10.15
C GLY A 84 2.94 -10.69 10.88
N SER A 85 2.00 -11.22 11.64
CA SER A 85 1.08 -10.42 12.48
C SER A 85 1.63 -10.24 13.89
N ASP A 86 0.90 -9.51 14.73
CA ASP A 86 1.27 -9.40 16.16
C ASP A 86 1.04 -10.71 16.92
N GLU A 87 0.06 -11.52 16.49
CA GLU A 87 -0.23 -12.84 17.05
C GLU A 87 0.72 -13.92 16.53
N GLN A 88 1.17 -13.80 15.28
CA GLN A 88 2.09 -14.73 14.62
C GLN A 88 3.27 -13.95 14.01
N PRO A 89 4.21 -13.48 14.84
CA PRO A 89 5.36 -12.71 14.36
C PRO A 89 6.38 -13.63 13.69
N GLU A 90 6.92 -13.20 12.55
CA GLU A 90 8.00 -13.90 11.84
C GLU A 90 9.22 -12.99 11.74
N TYR A 91 10.37 -13.40 12.28
CA TYR A 91 11.59 -12.59 12.24
C TYR A 91 12.51 -13.07 11.11
N TYR A 92 12.77 -12.19 10.15
CA TYR A 92 13.65 -12.48 9.02
C TYR A 92 14.96 -11.71 9.16
N THR A 93 16.06 -12.45 9.25
CA THR A 93 17.42 -11.90 9.33
C THR A 93 18.08 -11.96 7.96
N PHE A 94 18.41 -10.80 7.42
CA PHE A 94 19.17 -10.68 6.18
C PHE A 94 20.65 -10.64 6.51
N THR A 95 21.39 -11.63 6.01
CA THR A 95 22.85 -11.73 6.23
C THR A 95 23.66 -11.32 5.00
N GLN A 96 23.02 -11.31 3.83
CA GLN A 96 23.64 -10.99 2.54
C GLN A 96 22.97 -9.77 1.92
N LEU A 97 23.78 -8.90 1.31
CA LEU A 97 23.30 -7.68 0.67
C LEU A 97 22.30 -7.99 -0.47
N ASP A 98 22.53 -9.06 -1.23
CA ASP A 98 21.64 -9.46 -2.33
C ASP A 98 20.26 -9.90 -1.84
N GLU A 99 20.17 -10.54 -0.67
CA GLU A 99 18.87 -10.91 -0.09
C GLU A 99 18.10 -9.68 0.39
N LEU A 100 18.79 -8.74 1.04
CA LEU A 100 18.18 -7.48 1.48
C LEU A 100 17.73 -6.62 0.28
N LYS A 101 18.53 -6.61 -0.79
CA LYS A 101 18.18 -5.97 -2.07
C LYS A 101 16.94 -6.58 -2.70
N ASP A 102 16.85 -7.90 -2.77
CA ASP A 102 15.70 -8.61 -3.31
C ASP A 102 14.41 -8.26 -2.55
N PHE A 103 14.46 -8.26 -1.22
CA PHE A 103 13.34 -7.81 -0.38
C PHE A 103 12.96 -6.36 -0.67
N TYR A 104 13.92 -5.44 -0.58
CA TYR A 104 13.67 -4.00 -0.70
C TYR A 104 13.07 -3.64 -2.07
N THR A 105 13.66 -4.17 -3.15
CA THR A 105 13.19 -3.89 -4.51
C THR A 105 11.80 -4.44 -4.78
N LYS A 106 11.46 -5.64 -4.25
CA LYS A 106 10.09 -6.18 -4.34
C LYS A 106 9.08 -5.37 -3.55
N ALA A 107 9.43 -4.93 -2.34
CA ALA A 107 8.56 -4.07 -1.53
C ALA A 107 8.27 -2.74 -2.23
N VAL A 108 9.30 -2.06 -2.76
CA VAL A 108 9.15 -0.82 -3.51
C VAL A 108 8.34 -1.04 -4.80
N GLY A 109 8.63 -2.12 -5.54
CA GLY A 109 7.88 -2.46 -6.75
C GLY A 109 6.40 -2.70 -6.47
N PHE A 110 6.07 -3.36 -5.36
CA PHE A 110 4.69 -3.53 -4.92
C PHE A 110 4.01 -2.20 -4.61
N ILE A 111 4.66 -1.32 -3.83
CA ILE A 111 4.13 0.02 -3.50
C ILE A 111 3.84 0.81 -4.78
N GLN A 112 4.80 0.85 -5.72
CA GLN A 112 4.64 1.57 -6.99
C GLN A 112 3.48 1.02 -7.83
N LYS A 113 3.34 -0.30 -7.89
CA LYS A 113 2.22 -0.95 -8.59
C LYS A 113 0.88 -0.52 -7.99
N VAL A 114 0.72 -0.61 -6.66
CA VAL A 114 -0.53 -0.28 -5.99
C VAL A 114 -0.87 1.21 -6.13
N LEU A 115 0.13 2.10 -6.06
CA LEU A 115 -0.05 3.53 -6.33
C LEU A 115 -0.55 3.78 -7.76
N ALA A 116 0.06 3.14 -8.75
CA ALA A 116 -0.35 3.27 -10.15
C ALA A 116 -1.79 2.78 -10.38
N GLU A 117 -2.18 1.65 -9.78
CA GLU A 117 -3.56 1.17 -9.79
C GLU A 117 -4.53 2.16 -9.14
N GLY A 118 -4.12 2.79 -8.03
CA GLY A 118 -4.87 3.84 -7.36
C GLY A 118 -5.08 5.08 -8.24
N TRP A 119 -4.06 5.52 -8.98
CA TRP A 119 -4.17 6.62 -9.94
C TRP A 119 -5.14 6.30 -11.07
N ILE A 120 -5.04 5.11 -11.67
CA ILE A 120 -5.96 4.67 -12.72
C ILE A 120 -7.42 4.72 -12.26
N LYS A 121 -7.70 4.33 -11.01
CA LYS A 121 -9.06 4.39 -10.44
C LYS A 121 -9.56 5.83 -10.28
N LYS A 122 -8.69 6.74 -9.83
CA LYS A 122 -9.00 8.17 -9.70
C LYS A 122 -9.21 8.84 -11.05
N ASP A 123 -8.41 8.51 -12.05
CA ASP A 123 -8.50 9.10 -13.40
C ASP A 123 -9.77 8.67 -14.13
N LYS A 124 -10.33 7.49 -13.80
CA LYS A 124 -11.62 7.02 -14.33
C LYS A 124 -12.83 7.70 -13.70
N PHE A 125 -12.68 8.44 -12.60
CA PHE A 125 -13.79 9.12 -11.94
C PHE A 125 -14.37 10.22 -12.85
N LYS A 126 -15.70 10.18 -13.04
CA LYS A 126 -16.44 11.17 -13.83
C LYS A 126 -17.51 11.82 -12.96
N LEU A 127 -17.32 13.10 -12.64
CA LEU A 127 -18.24 13.85 -11.79
C LEU A 127 -19.64 13.96 -12.40
N ASP A 128 -19.76 14.02 -13.72
CA ASP A 128 -21.06 14.19 -14.40
C ASP A 128 -22.04 13.03 -14.15
N LEU A 129 -21.53 11.84 -13.79
CA LEU A 129 -22.39 10.70 -13.41
C LEU A 129 -23.13 10.90 -12.08
N TYR A 130 -22.77 11.91 -11.30
CA TYR A 130 -23.33 12.22 -9.99
C TYR A 130 -24.18 13.50 -9.99
N ARG A 131 -24.33 14.14 -11.16
CA ARG A 131 -25.19 15.33 -11.29
C ARG A 131 -26.64 14.88 -11.47
N ILE A 132 -27.52 15.46 -10.65
CA ILE A 132 -28.97 15.32 -10.79
C ILE A 132 -29.49 16.64 -11.37
N GLU A 133 -30.15 16.55 -12.53
CA GLU A 133 -30.87 17.67 -13.18
C GLU A 133 -31.95 18.25 -12.26
#